data_AF-A0A1I6EEX8-F1
#
_entry.id   AF-A0A1I6EEX8-F1
#
_cell.length_a   1.000
_cell.length_b   1.000
_cell.length_c   1.000
_cell.angle_alpha   90.00
_cell.angle_beta   90.00
_cell.angle_gamma   90.00
#
_symmetry.space_group_name_H-M   'P 1'
#
loop_
_entity.id
_entity.type
_entity.pdbx_description
1 polymer ?
#
loop_
_entity_poly.entity_id
_entity_poly.type
_entity_poly.pdbx_seq_one_letter_code
_entity_poly.pdbx_strand_id
1 'polypeptide(L)'
;MLLTERYNKQIAGVISCYDRIIIQGTLPGWCFDQGMTSFLNANGIKIFDYPKFAQTLREEIRNNAECIAEANGLEIEFIRKTKEFRKEKRIKEILKERGEHPGLVHIFSAMESCTSYKPWHDKKSGKTFLTI
;
A
#
# COMPACT_ATOMS: atom_id res chain seq x y z
N MET A 1 13.89 -12.57 1.13
CA MET A 1 14.63 -12.55 -0.15
C MET A 1 13.99 -11.51 -1.03
N LEU A 2 14.76 -10.50 -1.42
CA LEU A 2 14.25 -9.38 -2.21
C LEU A 2 13.87 -9.86 -3.62
N LEU A 3 12.91 -9.19 -4.27
CA LEU A 3 12.55 -9.50 -5.65
C LEU A 3 13.76 -9.37 -6.60
N THR A 4 14.64 -8.42 -6.30
CA THR A 4 15.90 -8.18 -7.02
C THR A 4 16.83 -9.39 -6.96
N GLU A 5 16.91 -10.06 -5.82
CA GLU A 5 17.71 -11.26 -5.64
C GLU A 5 17.06 -12.47 -6.31
N ARG A 6 15.74 -12.64 -6.10
CA ARG A 6 14.99 -13.80 -6.61
C ARG A 6 14.89 -13.85 -8.12
N TYR A 7 14.72 -12.70 -8.74
CA TYR A 7 14.48 -12.58 -10.17
C TYR A 7 15.68 -11.96 -10.90
N ASN A 8 16.88 -11.97 -10.33
CA ASN A 8 18.09 -11.37 -10.93
C ASN A 8 18.28 -11.74 -12.42
N LYS A 9 18.11 -13.03 -12.76
CA LYS A 9 18.22 -13.52 -14.15
C LYS A 9 17.12 -13.00 -15.10
N GLN A 10 16.00 -12.53 -14.57
CA GLN A 10 14.86 -12.00 -15.32
C GLN A 10 14.84 -10.46 -15.34
N ILE A 11 15.70 -9.80 -14.56
CA ILE A 11 15.81 -8.35 -14.53
C ILE A 11 16.71 -7.92 -15.69
N ALA A 12 16.12 -7.27 -16.69
CA ALA A 12 16.85 -6.77 -17.86
C ALA A 12 17.70 -5.53 -17.56
N GLY A 13 17.38 -4.78 -16.49
CA GLY A 13 18.12 -3.58 -16.11
C GLY A 13 17.39 -2.72 -15.08
N VAL A 14 17.93 -1.52 -14.85
CA VAL A 14 17.40 -0.51 -13.93
C VAL A 14 16.95 0.70 -14.76
N ILE A 15 15.74 1.20 -14.51
CA ILE A 15 15.24 2.43 -15.13
C ILE A 15 15.61 3.61 -14.22
N SER A 16 16.29 4.62 -14.78
CA SER A 16 16.63 5.87 -14.10
C SER A 16 16.05 7.04 -14.90
N CYS A 17 14.78 7.40 -14.66
CA CYS A 17 14.14 8.56 -15.28
C CYS A 17 13.51 9.46 -14.22
N TYR A 18 13.39 10.76 -14.55
CA TYR A 18 12.81 11.79 -13.68
C TYR A 18 11.27 11.82 -13.70
N ASP A 19 10.61 10.89 -14.41
CA ASP A 19 9.19 10.96 -14.71
C ASP A 19 8.36 9.84 -14.06
N ARG A 20 7.04 10.00 -14.07
CA ARG A 20 6.07 9.11 -13.42
C ARG A 20 6.13 7.67 -13.98
N ILE A 21 6.56 6.73 -13.15
CA ILE A 21 6.41 5.30 -13.44
C ILE A 21 5.03 4.84 -12.95
N ILE A 22 4.19 4.34 -13.86
CA ILE A 22 2.91 3.70 -13.53
C ILE A 22 3.10 2.19 -13.71
N ILE A 23 3.11 1.46 -12.60
CA ILE A 23 3.15 0.00 -12.61
C ILE A 23 1.71 -0.50 -12.48
N GLN A 24 1.21 -1.20 -13.50
CA GLN A 24 -0.08 -1.87 -13.48
C GLN A 24 0.12 -3.38 -13.53
N GLY A 25 -0.61 -4.09 -12.68
CA GLY A 25 -0.59 -5.55 -12.64
C GLY A 25 -1.82 -6.07 -11.90
N THR A 26 -2.21 -7.29 -12.21
CA THR A 26 -3.28 -8.00 -11.53
C THR A 26 -2.67 -9.11 -10.69
N LEU A 27 -3.17 -9.30 -9.47
CA LEU A 27 -2.85 -10.45 -8.63
C LEU A 27 -4.04 -11.41 -8.66
N PRO A 28 -4.06 -12.43 -9.56
CA PRO A 28 -5.28 -13.19 -9.86
C PRO A 28 -5.90 -13.87 -8.63
N GLY A 29 -5.09 -14.27 -7.64
CA GLY A 29 -5.60 -14.88 -6.41
C GLY A 29 -6.16 -13.90 -5.38
N TRP A 30 -5.99 -12.59 -5.55
CA TRP A 30 -6.34 -11.57 -4.54
C TRP A 30 -7.24 -10.46 -5.10
N CYS A 31 -7.31 -10.32 -6.42
CA CYS A 31 -7.96 -9.19 -7.10
C CYS A 31 -9.49 -9.27 -7.16
N PHE A 32 -10.09 -10.33 -6.61
CA PHE A 32 -11.53 -10.48 -6.49
C PHE A 32 -11.91 -11.32 -5.26
N ASP A 33 -13.18 -11.29 -4.90
CA ASP A 33 -13.76 -11.83 -3.68
C ASP A 33 -13.58 -13.35 -3.50
N GLN A 34 -13.86 -14.15 -4.53
CA GLN A 34 -13.67 -15.61 -4.45
C GLN A 34 -12.19 -15.99 -4.48
N GLY A 35 -11.35 -15.25 -5.21
CA GLY A 35 -9.91 -15.42 -5.20
C GLY A 35 -9.36 -15.24 -3.79
N MET A 36 -9.67 -14.09 -3.16
CA MET A 36 -9.23 -13.80 -1.79
C MET A 36 -9.81 -14.80 -0.78
N THR A 37 -11.07 -15.20 -0.95
CA THR A 37 -11.69 -16.27 -0.14
C THR A 37 -10.90 -17.57 -0.23
N SER A 38 -10.52 -17.97 -1.44
CA SER A 38 -9.74 -19.19 -1.68
C SER A 38 -8.35 -19.09 -1.06
N PHE A 39 -7.71 -17.92 -1.17
CA PHE A 39 -6.42 -17.66 -0.54
C PHE A 39 -6.49 -17.77 0.98
N LEU A 40 -7.47 -17.16 1.64
CA LEU A 40 -7.62 -17.25 3.10
C LEU A 40 -7.81 -18.70 3.56
N ASN A 41 -8.68 -19.45 2.87
CA ASN A 41 -8.92 -20.86 3.17
C ASN A 41 -7.65 -21.71 3.01
N ALA A 42 -6.90 -21.51 1.92
CA ALA A 42 -5.64 -22.23 1.66
C ALA A 42 -4.57 -21.97 2.72
N ASN A 43 -4.60 -20.80 3.38
CA ASN A 43 -3.68 -20.42 4.45
C ASN A 43 -4.26 -20.68 5.87
N GLY A 44 -5.41 -21.33 5.99
CA GLY A 44 -6.05 -21.63 7.27
C GLY A 44 -6.57 -20.40 8.02
N ILE A 45 -6.77 -19.28 7.33
CA ILE A 45 -7.29 -18.03 7.90
C ILE A 45 -8.82 -18.05 7.79
N LYS A 46 -9.52 -17.83 8.90
CA LYS A 46 -10.99 -17.76 8.88
C LYS A 46 -11.44 -16.52 8.13
N ILE A 47 -12.55 -16.64 7.38
CA ILE A 47 -13.12 -15.53 6.61
C ILE A 47 -13.39 -14.30 7.49
N PHE A 48 -13.93 -14.49 8.70
CA PHE A 48 -14.20 -13.39 9.64
C PHE A 48 -12.94 -12.79 10.28
N ASP A 49 -11.79 -13.46 10.20
CA ASP A 49 -10.49 -12.93 10.65
C ASP A 49 -9.81 -12.06 9.57
N TYR A 50 -10.45 -11.88 8.40
CA TYR A 50 -9.93 -11.01 7.33
C TYR A 50 -9.53 -9.59 7.80
N PRO A 51 -10.32 -8.86 8.62
CA PRO A 51 -9.93 -7.53 9.07
C PRO A 51 -8.61 -7.54 9.86
N LYS A 52 -8.39 -8.58 10.68
CA LYS A 52 -7.17 -8.75 11.46
C LYS A 52 -5.97 -9.05 10.54
N PHE A 53 -6.16 -9.94 9.56
CA PHE A 53 -5.15 -10.23 8.54
C PHE A 53 -4.75 -8.97 7.76
N ALA A 54 -5.73 -8.21 7.24
CA ALA A 54 -5.48 -6.99 6.47
C ALA A 54 -4.83 -5.90 7.33
N GLN A 55 -5.21 -5.81 8.62
CA GLN A 55 -4.60 -4.87 9.55
C GLN A 55 -3.10 -5.14 9.75
N THR A 56 -2.68 -6.40 9.89
CA THR A 56 -1.26 -6.73 10.04
C THR A 56 -0.44 -6.23 8.85
N LEU A 57 -0.89 -6.47 7.62
CA LEU A 57 -0.20 -5.98 6.42
C LEU A 57 -0.17 -4.44 6.35
N ARG A 58 -1.26 -3.78 6.76
CA ARG A 58 -1.33 -2.33 6.83
C ARG A 58 -0.31 -1.77 7.82
N GLU A 59 -0.23 -2.33 9.01
CA GLU A 59 0.72 -1.86 10.04
C GLU A 59 2.17 -2.10 9.61
N GLU A 60 2.48 -3.21 8.91
CA GLU A 60 3.84 -3.42 8.35
C GLU A 60 4.25 -2.30 7.39
N ILE A 61 3.37 -1.92 6.45
CA ILE A 61 3.64 -0.82 5.51
C ILE A 61 3.79 0.50 6.25
N ARG A 62 2.91 0.77 7.21
CA ARG A 62 2.93 1.99 8.01
C ARG A 62 4.21 2.10 8.84
N ASN A 63 4.57 1.05 9.56
CA ASN A 63 5.78 1.01 10.40
C ASN A 63 7.03 1.22 9.55
N ASN A 64 7.11 0.61 8.36
CA ASN A 64 8.21 0.86 7.44
C ASN A 64 8.28 2.34 7.00
N ALA A 65 7.14 2.97 6.70
CA ALA A 65 7.10 4.39 6.36
C ALA A 65 7.52 5.29 7.54
N GLU A 66 7.12 4.95 8.77
CA GLU A 66 7.54 5.63 10.00
C GLU A 66 9.05 5.47 10.24
N CYS A 67 9.61 4.27 10.10
CA CYS A 67 11.06 4.05 10.20
C CYS A 67 11.85 4.85 9.15
N ILE A 68 11.35 4.93 7.91
CA ILE A 68 11.98 5.74 6.86
C ILE A 68 11.91 7.24 7.22
N ALA A 69 10.79 7.71 7.78
CA ALA A 69 10.64 9.08 8.22
C ALA A 69 11.66 9.42 9.33
N GLU A 70 11.73 8.58 10.35
CA GLU A 70 12.65 8.73 11.49
C GLU A 70 14.12 8.70 11.05
N ALA A 71 14.50 7.75 10.19
CA ALA A 71 15.86 7.64 9.67
C ALA A 71 16.31 8.87 8.85
N ASN A 72 15.36 9.66 8.34
CA ASN A 72 15.63 10.89 7.59
C ASN A 72 15.30 12.16 8.41
N GLY A 73 14.92 12.04 9.68
CA GLY A 73 14.53 13.17 10.53
C GLY A 73 13.31 13.94 10.01
N LEU A 74 12.38 13.27 9.34
CA LEU A 74 11.18 13.86 8.74
C LEU A 74 9.94 13.54 9.56
N GLU A 75 9.00 14.47 9.62
CA GLU A 75 7.65 14.23 10.14
C GLU A 75 6.69 13.82 9.02
N ILE A 76 5.84 12.83 9.29
CA ILE A 76 4.78 12.42 8.35
C ILE A 76 3.63 13.43 8.45
N GLU A 77 3.38 14.18 7.36
CA GLU A 77 2.30 15.16 7.31
C GLU A 77 0.98 14.51 6.89
N PHE A 78 0.01 14.47 7.81
CA PHE A 78 -1.33 13.94 7.52
C PHE A 78 -2.22 14.98 6.82
N ILE A 79 -2.58 14.70 5.57
CA ILE A 79 -3.46 15.52 4.74
C ILE A 79 -4.92 15.26 5.14
N ARG A 80 -5.54 16.24 5.79
CA ARG A 80 -6.95 16.16 6.20
C ARG A 80 -7.94 16.34 5.05
N LYS A 81 -7.60 17.17 4.05
CA LYS A 81 -8.47 17.54 2.94
C LYS A 81 -7.79 17.28 1.59
N THR A 82 -7.79 16.02 1.16
CA THR A 82 -7.06 15.56 -0.04
C THR A 82 -7.47 16.29 -1.32
N LYS A 83 -8.72 16.74 -1.43
CA LYS A 83 -9.24 17.45 -2.61
C LYS A 83 -8.76 18.90 -2.73
N GLU A 84 -8.57 19.59 -1.60
CA GLU A 84 -8.14 21.00 -1.57
C GLU A 84 -6.61 21.12 -1.50
N PHE A 85 -5.93 20.06 -1.05
CA PHE A 85 -4.50 20.08 -0.81
C PHE A 85 -3.68 19.81 -2.07
N ARG A 86 -2.89 20.81 -2.50
CA ARG A 86 -1.98 20.68 -3.64
C ARG A 86 -0.59 20.25 -3.20
N LYS A 87 -0.30 18.95 -3.32
CA LYS A 87 0.99 18.32 -2.94
C LYS A 87 2.20 19.06 -3.54
N GLU A 88 2.15 19.40 -4.83
CA GLU A 88 3.23 20.12 -5.51
C GLU A 88 3.52 21.50 -4.89
N LYS A 89 2.49 22.23 -4.48
CA LYS A 89 2.66 23.54 -3.85
C LYS A 89 3.36 23.40 -2.51
N ARG A 90 2.93 22.43 -1.69
CA ARG A 90 3.55 22.14 -0.39
C ARG A 90 5.01 21.72 -0.53
N ILE A 91 5.33 20.86 -1.49
CA ILE A 91 6.71 20.44 -1.75
C ILE A 91 7.57 21.64 -2.17
N LYS A 92 7.06 22.54 -3.02
CA LYS A 92 7.79 23.77 -3.40
C LYS A 92 8.10 24.68 -2.21
N GLU A 93 7.22 24.74 -1.22
CA GLU A 93 7.46 25.51 0.01
C GLU A 93 8.60 24.86 0.83
N ILE A 94 8.55 23.54 1.02
CA ILE A 94 9.60 22.79 1.73
C ILE A 94 10.97 22.91 1.03
N LEU A 95 10.99 22.84 -0.30
CA LEU A 95 12.22 22.98 -1.07
C LEU A 95 12.86 24.37 -0.97
N LYS A 96 12.10 25.43 -0.66
CA LYS A 96 12.68 26.76 -0.43
C LYS A 96 13.50 26.82 0.86
N GLU A 97 13.14 26.03 1.86
CA GLU A 97 13.82 25.99 3.15
C GLU A 97 14.97 24.97 3.15
N ARG A 98 14.71 23.76 2.65
CA ARG A 98 15.68 22.65 2.59
C ARG A 98 16.68 22.79 1.44
N GLY A 99 16.28 23.40 0.32
CA GLY A 99 17.03 23.40 -0.94
C GLY A 99 16.78 22.15 -1.80
N GLU A 100 17.39 22.12 -2.98
CA GLU A 100 17.17 21.10 -4.02
C GLU A 100 18.14 19.91 -3.95
N HIS A 101 18.80 19.70 -2.80
CA HIS A 101 19.74 18.60 -2.68
C HIS A 101 19.02 17.23 -2.75
N PRO A 102 19.70 16.20 -3.30
CA PRO A 102 19.11 14.87 -3.45
C PRO A 102 18.64 14.26 -2.11
N GLY A 103 17.70 13.32 -2.21
CA GLY A 103 17.18 12.54 -1.08
C GLY A 103 15.68 12.66 -0.88
N LEU A 104 15.16 12.01 0.16
CA LEU A 104 13.76 12.06 0.52
C LEU A 104 13.37 13.49 0.93
N VAL A 105 12.37 14.07 0.26
CA VAL A 105 11.95 15.47 0.48
C VAL A 105 10.91 15.57 1.59
N HIS A 106 9.85 14.75 1.51
CA HIS A 106 8.76 14.75 2.48
C HIS A 106 7.92 13.46 2.39
N ILE A 107 7.18 13.14 3.46
CA ILE A 107 6.22 12.04 3.47
C ILE A 107 4.84 12.58 3.80
N PHE A 108 3.87 12.31 2.91
CA PHE A 108 2.46 12.60 3.15
C PHE A 108 1.69 11.34 3.50
N SER A 109 0.77 11.45 4.45
CA SER A 109 -0.26 10.44 4.72
C SER A 109 -1.63 11.01 4.42
N ALA A 110 -2.55 10.22 3.89
CA ALA A 110 -3.91 10.65 3.60
C ALA A 110 -4.89 9.48 3.77
N MET A 111 -6.12 9.80 4.18
CA MET A 111 -7.21 8.84 4.15
C MET A 111 -7.94 8.94 2.82
N GLU A 112 -8.03 7.82 2.11
CA GLU A 112 -8.77 7.70 0.85
C GLU A 112 -9.88 6.67 1.01
N SER A 113 -11.02 6.91 0.36
CA SER A 113 -12.08 5.92 0.28
C SER A 113 -11.62 4.77 -0.60
N CYS A 114 -11.54 3.58 -0.03
CA CYS A 114 -11.15 2.37 -0.74
C CYS A 114 -12.26 1.33 -0.60
N THR A 115 -12.51 0.58 -1.68
CA THR A 115 -13.37 -0.59 -1.63
C THR A 115 -12.61 -1.72 -0.95
N SER A 116 -13.15 -2.26 0.14
CA SER A 116 -12.53 -3.35 0.90
C SER A 116 -13.48 -4.52 1.00
N TYR A 117 -12.90 -5.73 1.05
CA TYR A 117 -13.66 -6.94 1.32
C TYR A 117 -14.34 -6.90 2.70
N LYS A 118 -15.51 -7.54 2.77
CA LYS A 118 -16.29 -7.77 3.98
C LYS A 118 -16.56 -9.27 4.13
N PRO A 119 -16.39 -9.85 5.32
CA PRO A 119 -16.77 -11.23 5.57
C PRO A 119 -18.29 -11.38 5.54
N TRP A 120 -18.76 -12.43 4.89
CA TRP A 120 -20.17 -12.76 4.75
C TRP A 120 -20.43 -14.22 5.08
N HIS A 121 -21.63 -14.49 5.62
CA HIS A 121 -22.14 -15.85 5.84
C HIS A 121 -23.49 -15.99 5.15
N ASP A 122 -23.57 -16.89 4.18
CA ASP A 122 -24.83 -17.24 3.54
C ASP A 122 -25.58 -18.28 4.36
N LYS A 123 -26.70 -17.87 4.94
CA LYS A 123 -27.57 -18.74 5.76
C LYS A 123 -28.17 -19.91 4.99
N LYS A 124 -28.35 -19.78 3.66
CA LYS A 124 -28.97 -20.85 2.85
C LYS A 124 -27.99 -21.97 2.57
N SER A 125 -26.77 -21.63 2.15
CA SER A 125 -25.74 -22.63 1.84
C SER A 125 -24.86 -22.99 3.03
N GLY A 126 -24.90 -22.24 4.14
CA GLY A 126 -24.00 -22.39 5.28
C GLY A 126 -22.56 -21.95 5.00
N LYS A 127 -22.28 -21.38 3.82
CA LYS A 127 -20.93 -21.02 3.39
C LYS A 127 -20.54 -19.63 3.90
N THR A 128 -19.26 -19.47 4.19
CA THR A 128 -18.64 -18.18 4.50
C THR A 128 -17.69 -17.78 3.39
N PHE A 129 -17.74 -16.52 2.96
CA PHE A 129 -16.88 -15.97 1.91
C PHE A 129 -16.74 -14.45 2.06
N LEU A 130 -15.78 -13.87 1.35
CA LEU A 130 -15.65 -12.41 1.26
C LEU A 130 -16.57 -11.85 0.17
N THR A 131 -17.00 -10.61 0.35
CA THR A 131 -17.72 -9.82 -0.66
C THR A 131 -17.15 -8.39 -0.72
N ILE A 132 -17.28 -7.69 -1.84
CA ILE A 132 -16.79 -6.32 -2.04
C ILE A 132 -17.94 -5.33 -1.83
#